data_AF-A0A4S9C337-F1
#
_entry.id   AF-A0A4S9C337-F1
#
_cell.length_a   1.000
_cell.length_b   1.000
_cell.length_c   1.000
_cell.angle_alpha   90.00
_cell.angle_beta   90.00
_cell.angle_gamma   90.00
#
_symmetry.space_group_name_H-M   'P 1'
#
loop_
_entity.id
_entity.type
_entity.pdbx_description
1 polymer ?
#
loop_
_entity_poly.entity_id
_entity_poly.type
_entity_poly.pdbx_seq_one_letter_code
_entity_poly.pdbx_strand_id
1 'polypeptide(L)'
;MSTPNLPDPRLDGRVLAYDPEAIKTALSTYYYALSKLPYIEASNIVFPPAGGWPNITATNFAPLGKNETVIALLKHLPYLRNPGLPKGYAIAFETFPIDYSAAPFTEPLDVDAAEGLSPDQYEDEEEKIKSWVVPLTMSQDQYSGTVTEWAHNDSMEPEVDYEDNDPRAWRNVCGETRLLGELLTEWREKFESLDWIASSEKVWDEEMNAENHAQLQRIIREHGWPHGFRREECKEALLAWDEEHQDDLYGA
;
A
#
# COMPACT_ATOMS: atom_id res chain seq x y z
N MET A 1 -0.79 -9.84 -32.58
CA MET A 1 -0.08 -8.55 -32.67
C MET A 1 -0.44 -7.80 -31.40
N SER A 2 0.52 -7.48 -30.52
CA SER A 2 0.20 -6.65 -29.35
C SER A 2 -0.26 -5.28 -29.84
N THR A 3 -1.42 -4.84 -29.36
CA THR A 3 -1.86 -3.46 -29.50
C THR A 3 -0.77 -2.56 -28.91
N PRO A 4 -0.29 -1.54 -29.66
CA PRO A 4 0.67 -0.59 -29.12
C PRO A 4 0.05 0.16 -27.93
N ASN A 5 0.86 0.40 -26.89
CA ASN A 5 0.41 1.15 -25.73
C ASN A 5 0.05 2.58 -26.15
N LEU A 6 -1.13 3.02 -25.73
CA LEU A 6 -1.62 4.36 -26.00
C LEU A 6 -1.02 5.35 -24.99
N PRO A 7 -0.79 6.62 -25.40
CA PRO A 7 -0.54 7.72 -24.47
C PRO A 7 -1.59 7.76 -23.36
N ASP A 8 -1.19 8.06 -22.13
CA ASP A 8 -2.10 8.18 -21.00
C ASP A 8 -2.42 9.66 -20.70
N PRO A 9 -3.65 10.13 -20.92
CA PRO A 9 -4.03 11.52 -20.68
C PRO A 9 -3.94 11.91 -19.20
N ARG A 10 -4.06 10.95 -18.26
CA ARG A 10 -3.88 11.21 -16.82
C ARG A 10 -2.41 11.28 -16.40
N LEU A 11 -1.48 11.03 -17.30
CA LEU A 11 -0.04 11.03 -17.04
C LEU A 11 0.70 11.82 -18.14
N ASP A 12 0.20 13.00 -18.47
CA ASP A 12 0.81 13.94 -19.42
C ASP A 12 1.10 13.34 -20.82
N GLY A 13 0.27 12.38 -21.26
CA GLY A 13 0.46 11.70 -22.54
C GLY A 13 1.64 10.73 -22.56
N ARG A 14 2.17 10.31 -21.41
CA ARG A 14 3.23 9.29 -21.32
C ARG A 14 2.70 7.96 -21.86
N VAL A 15 3.53 7.28 -22.66
CA VAL A 15 3.29 5.89 -23.07
C VAL A 15 3.97 4.98 -22.05
N LEU A 16 3.17 4.29 -21.24
CA LEU A 16 3.68 3.39 -20.23
C LEU A 16 3.94 2.00 -20.80
N ALA A 17 4.94 1.31 -20.27
CA ALA A 17 5.20 -0.10 -20.52
C ALA A 17 5.19 -0.86 -19.20
N TYR A 18 4.70 -2.10 -19.24
CA TYR A 18 4.77 -2.98 -18.08
C TYR A 18 6.23 -3.34 -17.79
N ASP A 19 6.68 -3.02 -16.58
CA ASP A 19 8.02 -3.33 -16.08
C ASP A 19 7.95 -3.95 -14.67
N PRO A 20 8.03 -5.28 -14.54
CA PRO A 20 7.98 -5.95 -13.25
C PRO A 20 9.19 -5.65 -12.36
N GLU A 21 10.37 -5.37 -12.93
CA GLU A 21 11.56 -5.04 -12.14
C GLU A 21 11.45 -3.64 -11.52
N ALA A 22 10.89 -2.68 -12.24
CA ALA A 22 10.59 -1.36 -11.70
C ALA A 22 9.60 -1.44 -10.51
N ILE A 23 8.55 -2.26 -10.62
CA ILE A 23 7.57 -2.48 -9.54
C ILE A 23 8.24 -3.09 -8.30
N LYS A 24 9.02 -4.17 -8.50
CA LYS A 24 9.78 -4.82 -7.41
C LYS A 24 10.74 -3.85 -6.73
N THR A 25 11.44 -3.04 -7.52
CA THR A 25 12.42 -2.06 -7.02
C THR A 25 11.73 -0.96 -6.23
N ALA A 26 10.62 -0.42 -6.72
CA ALA A 26 9.85 0.61 -6.03
C ALA A 26 9.36 0.12 -4.65
N LEU A 27 8.73 -1.06 -4.60
CA LEU A 27 8.26 -1.67 -3.35
C LEU A 27 9.42 -1.99 -2.39
N SER A 28 10.49 -2.60 -2.88
CA SER A 28 11.66 -2.94 -2.05
C SER A 28 12.29 -1.68 -1.44
N THR A 29 12.43 -0.63 -2.25
CA THR A 29 13.00 0.65 -1.82
C THR A 29 12.12 1.29 -0.74
N TYR A 30 10.81 1.27 -0.95
CA TYR A 30 9.85 1.84 -0.01
C TYR A 30 9.83 1.08 1.32
N TYR A 31 9.66 -0.25 1.30
CA TYR A 31 9.69 -1.06 2.51
C TYR A 31 11.01 -0.93 3.25
N TYR A 32 12.14 -0.90 2.54
CA TYR A 32 13.44 -0.67 3.18
C TYR A 32 13.50 0.71 3.88
N ALA A 33 12.97 1.77 3.25
CA ALA A 33 12.88 3.07 3.90
C ALA A 33 12.00 3.03 5.16
N LEU A 34 10.85 2.36 5.10
CA LEU A 34 9.97 2.15 6.24
C LEU A 34 10.64 1.41 7.40
N SER A 35 11.54 0.45 7.14
CA SER A 35 12.27 -0.24 8.21
C SER A 35 13.20 0.64 9.04
N LYS A 36 13.50 1.86 8.56
CA LYS A 36 14.26 2.86 9.31
C LYS A 36 13.40 3.57 10.37
N LEU A 37 12.08 3.51 10.23
CA LEU A 37 11.13 4.03 11.21
C LEU A 37 11.16 3.17 12.50
N PRO A 38 10.79 3.74 13.66
CA PRO A 38 10.86 3.04 14.94
C PRO A 38 9.87 1.86 15.07
N TYR A 39 8.88 1.74 14.20
CA TYR A 39 7.79 0.78 14.35
C TYR A 39 7.85 -0.44 13.44
N ILE A 40 8.52 -0.33 12.29
CA ILE A 40 8.57 -1.39 11.28
C ILE A 40 9.90 -2.12 11.39
N GLU A 41 9.86 -3.41 11.74
CA GLU A 41 11.08 -4.23 11.84
C GLU A 41 11.55 -4.70 10.46
N ALA A 42 12.85 -4.56 10.19
CA ALA A 42 13.45 -5.03 8.94
C ALA A 42 13.24 -6.54 8.71
N SER A 43 13.13 -7.34 9.79
CA SER A 43 12.85 -8.78 9.71
C SER A 43 11.46 -9.11 9.19
N ASN A 44 10.54 -8.14 9.18
CA ASN A 44 9.18 -8.32 8.66
C ASN A 44 9.11 -8.08 7.15
N ILE A 45 10.14 -7.48 6.56
CA ILE A 45 10.26 -7.36 5.11
C ILE A 45 10.83 -8.67 4.59
N VAL A 46 10.05 -9.36 3.76
CA VAL A 46 10.41 -10.66 3.23
C VAL A 46 10.50 -10.66 1.72
N PHE A 47 11.51 -11.35 1.22
CA PHE A 47 11.83 -11.44 -0.19
C PHE A 47 11.53 -12.85 -0.70
N PRO A 48 11.05 -12.98 -1.95
CA PRO A 48 10.77 -14.27 -2.53
C PRO A 48 12.06 -15.10 -2.66
N PRO A 49 11.98 -16.43 -2.53
CA PRO A 49 13.02 -17.34 -2.98
C PRO A 49 13.32 -17.16 -4.49
N ALA A 50 14.43 -17.72 -4.98
CA ALA A 50 14.81 -17.61 -6.39
C ALA A 50 13.75 -18.10 -7.39
N GLY A 51 12.90 -19.06 -7.00
CA GLY A 51 11.77 -19.57 -7.79
C GLY A 51 10.43 -18.87 -7.52
N GLY A 52 10.44 -17.81 -6.71
CA GLY A 52 9.25 -17.12 -6.22
C GLY A 52 8.59 -17.77 -5.00
N TRP A 53 7.53 -17.14 -4.51
CA TRP A 53 6.72 -17.66 -3.40
C TRP A 53 6.02 -18.97 -3.79
N PRO A 54 6.14 -20.04 -2.99
CA PRO A 54 5.63 -21.36 -3.36
C PRO A 54 4.10 -21.47 -3.32
N ASN A 55 3.42 -20.71 -2.46
CA ASN A 55 1.96 -20.69 -2.36
C ASN A 55 1.29 -19.93 -3.51
N ILE A 56 2.02 -19.03 -4.18
CA ILE A 56 1.48 -18.20 -5.26
C ILE A 56 1.58 -18.97 -6.58
N THR A 57 0.53 -19.72 -6.89
CA THR A 57 0.39 -20.53 -8.10
C THR A 57 -0.93 -20.24 -8.80
N ALA A 58 -1.02 -20.52 -10.10
CA ALA A 58 -2.27 -20.35 -10.85
C ALA A 58 -3.43 -21.16 -10.26
N THR A 59 -3.15 -22.36 -9.72
CA THR A 59 -4.16 -23.20 -9.07
C THR A 59 -4.63 -22.58 -7.76
N ASN A 60 -3.70 -22.20 -6.88
CA ASN A 60 -4.06 -21.67 -5.55
C ASN A 60 -4.75 -20.30 -5.66
N PHE A 61 -4.32 -19.45 -6.60
CA PHE A 61 -4.85 -18.10 -6.76
C PHE A 61 -5.98 -18.02 -7.80
N ALA A 62 -6.44 -19.16 -8.35
CA ALA A 62 -7.57 -19.21 -9.27
C ALA A 62 -8.83 -18.49 -8.75
N PRO A 63 -9.20 -18.57 -7.45
CA PRO A 63 -10.34 -17.85 -6.91
C PRO A 63 -10.26 -16.32 -7.05
N LEU A 64 -9.06 -15.73 -7.15
CA LEU A 64 -8.89 -14.28 -7.30
C LEU A 64 -9.13 -13.78 -8.74
N GLY A 65 -9.40 -14.69 -9.69
CA GLY A 65 -9.68 -14.36 -11.09
C GLY A 65 -8.55 -13.64 -11.82
N LYS A 66 -7.31 -13.68 -11.30
CA LYS A 66 -6.17 -12.95 -11.88
C LYS A 66 -5.54 -13.71 -13.04
N ASN A 67 -5.00 -12.95 -14.00
CA ASN A 67 -4.32 -13.54 -15.15
C ASN A 67 -2.90 -14.02 -14.82
N GLU A 68 -2.29 -14.80 -15.72
CA GLU A 68 -0.95 -15.37 -15.53
C GLU A 68 0.14 -14.30 -15.31
N THR A 69 0.01 -13.12 -15.92
CA THR A 69 0.98 -12.02 -15.76
C THR A 69 0.95 -11.47 -14.34
N VAL A 70 -0.25 -11.27 -13.77
CA VAL A 70 -0.43 -10.85 -12.38
C VAL A 70 0.09 -11.91 -11.41
N ILE A 71 -0.25 -13.19 -11.63
CA ILE A 71 0.25 -14.27 -10.78
C ILE A 71 1.78 -14.34 -10.82
N ALA A 72 2.38 -14.19 -12.00
CA ALA A 72 3.84 -14.14 -12.15
C ALA A 72 4.47 -12.94 -11.43
N LEU A 73 3.81 -11.78 -11.43
CA LEU A 73 4.27 -10.60 -10.68
C LEU A 73 4.21 -10.85 -9.17
N LEU A 74 3.02 -11.18 -8.64
CA LEU A 74 2.77 -11.43 -7.22
C LEU A 74 3.74 -12.46 -6.64
N LYS A 75 4.03 -13.51 -7.41
CA LYS A 75 4.97 -14.57 -7.04
C LYS A 75 6.39 -14.06 -6.76
N HIS A 76 6.76 -12.89 -7.27
CA HIS A 76 8.11 -12.33 -7.15
C HIS A 76 8.17 -10.96 -6.45
N LEU A 77 7.07 -10.48 -5.86
CA LEU A 77 7.11 -9.24 -5.08
C LEU A 77 7.72 -9.46 -3.68
N PRO A 78 8.40 -8.46 -3.13
CA PRO A 78 8.64 -8.40 -1.68
C PRO A 78 7.32 -8.13 -0.95
N TYR A 79 7.19 -8.63 0.27
CA TYR A 79 6.04 -8.36 1.13
C TYR A 79 6.47 -7.84 2.50
N LEU A 80 5.65 -6.98 3.09
CA LEU A 80 5.77 -6.58 4.48
C LEU A 80 4.81 -7.44 5.30
N ARG A 81 5.37 -8.35 6.11
CA ARG A 81 4.59 -9.23 6.97
C ARG A 81 3.85 -8.43 8.02
N ASN A 82 2.72 -9.01 8.42
CA ASN A 82 1.88 -8.53 9.50
C ASN A 82 2.03 -9.43 10.74
N PRO A 83 3.09 -9.29 11.57
CA PRO A 83 3.23 -10.13 12.75
C PRO A 83 2.31 -9.65 13.88
N GLY A 84 1.24 -10.39 14.14
CA GLY A 84 0.43 -10.24 15.36
C GLY A 84 -0.46 -8.99 15.42
N LEU A 85 -0.55 -8.20 14.35
CA LEU A 85 -1.49 -7.09 14.24
C LEU A 85 -2.68 -7.53 13.36
N PRO A 86 -3.93 -7.17 13.68
CA PRO A 86 -5.07 -7.54 12.84
C PRO A 86 -4.98 -6.98 11.41
N LYS A 87 -4.47 -5.74 11.25
CA LYS A 87 -4.37 -5.04 9.95
C LYS A 87 -2.94 -4.87 9.42
N GLY A 88 -1.94 -5.08 10.26
CA GLY A 88 -0.53 -4.92 9.89
C GLY A 88 -0.04 -3.51 10.04
N TYR A 89 1.14 -3.27 9.45
CA TYR A 89 1.75 -1.96 9.49
C TYR A 89 0.97 -0.97 8.65
N ALA A 90 0.58 0.15 9.24
CA ALA A 90 0.16 1.29 8.44
C ALA A 90 1.39 1.80 7.67
N ILE A 91 1.27 1.85 6.34
CA ILE A 91 2.34 2.29 5.43
C ILE A 91 2.02 3.63 4.76
N ALA A 92 0.81 4.14 4.95
CA ALA A 92 0.37 5.51 4.65
C ALA A 92 -0.86 5.80 5.53
N PHE A 93 -1.44 6.99 5.43
CA PHE A 93 -2.70 7.31 6.11
C PHE A 93 -3.76 6.24 5.76
N GLU A 94 -4.32 5.60 6.79
CA GLU A 94 -5.31 4.51 6.72
C GLU A 94 -4.99 3.38 5.71
N THR A 95 -3.73 3.19 5.33
CA THR A 95 -3.34 2.29 4.24
C THR A 95 -2.41 1.19 4.74
N PHE A 96 -2.78 -0.07 4.49
CA PHE A 96 -2.09 -1.26 4.96
C PHE A 96 -1.64 -2.15 3.79
N PRO A 97 -0.46 -2.78 3.81
CA PRO A 97 0.02 -3.61 2.71
C PRO A 97 -0.66 -4.98 2.71
N ILE A 98 -0.91 -5.53 1.52
CA ILE A 98 -1.40 -6.90 1.36
C ILE A 98 -0.19 -7.86 1.24
N ASP A 99 -0.10 -8.85 2.13
CA ASP A 99 0.90 -9.93 2.07
C ASP A 99 0.32 -11.19 1.41
N TYR A 100 0.47 -11.32 0.10
CA TYR A 100 0.06 -12.52 -0.64
C TYR A 100 0.92 -13.76 -0.38
N SER A 101 2.03 -13.64 0.37
CA SER A 101 2.92 -14.77 0.69
C SER A 101 2.51 -15.54 1.95
N ALA A 102 1.57 -15.00 2.72
CA ALA A 102 1.14 -15.53 4.02
C ALA A 102 -0.38 -15.71 4.10
N ALA A 103 -0.87 -16.16 5.25
CA ALA A 103 -2.31 -16.25 5.51
C ALA A 103 -2.97 -14.87 5.35
N PRO A 104 -4.17 -14.78 4.77
CA PRO A 104 -5.05 -15.90 4.38
C PRO A 104 -4.74 -16.55 3.01
N PHE A 105 -3.71 -16.12 2.28
CA PHE A 105 -3.38 -16.60 0.94
C PHE A 105 -2.62 -17.96 0.86
N THR A 106 -2.83 -18.81 1.85
CA THR A 106 -2.20 -20.14 1.94
C THR A 106 -3.01 -21.22 1.23
N GLU A 107 -2.37 -22.28 0.76
CA GLU A 107 -3.04 -23.37 0.04
C GLU A 107 -3.85 -24.29 0.98
N PRO A 108 -5.13 -24.61 0.65
CA PRO A 108 -5.93 -24.07 -0.45
C PRO A 108 -6.56 -22.71 -0.10
N LEU A 109 -6.50 -21.75 -1.03
CA LEU A 109 -7.21 -20.48 -0.90
C LEU A 109 -8.72 -20.76 -0.92
N ASP A 110 -9.40 -20.42 0.18
CA ASP A 110 -10.85 -20.53 0.28
C ASP A 110 -11.51 -19.48 -0.64
N VAL A 111 -12.56 -19.88 -1.37
CA VAL A 111 -13.33 -18.98 -2.25
C VAL A 111 -14.04 -17.91 -1.42
N ASP A 112 -14.54 -18.27 -0.24
CA ASP A 112 -15.23 -17.33 0.66
C ASP A 112 -14.21 -16.34 1.26
N ALA A 113 -12.98 -16.81 1.54
CA ALA A 113 -11.89 -15.91 1.89
C ALA A 113 -11.50 -15.02 0.71
N ALA A 114 -11.47 -15.55 -0.52
CA ALA A 114 -11.16 -14.79 -1.72
C ALA A 114 -12.19 -13.69 -2.02
N GLU A 115 -13.48 -13.90 -1.76
CA GLU A 115 -14.52 -12.86 -1.84
C GLU A 115 -14.34 -11.76 -0.79
N GLY A 116 -13.91 -12.11 0.43
CA GLY A 116 -13.53 -11.15 1.47
C GLY A 116 -12.18 -10.46 1.23
N LEU A 117 -11.34 -11.01 0.37
CA LEU A 117 -10.02 -10.48 -0.01
C LEU A 117 -10.03 -9.78 -1.37
N SER A 118 -11.13 -9.93 -2.11
CA SER A 118 -11.41 -9.16 -3.30
C SER A 118 -11.71 -7.73 -2.82
N PRO A 119 -10.93 -6.70 -3.21
CA PRO A 119 -11.29 -5.31 -2.94
C PRO A 119 -12.51 -4.85 -3.76
N ASP A 120 -13.17 -5.81 -4.40
CA ASP A 120 -14.18 -5.70 -5.40
C ASP A 120 -15.37 -6.56 -4.96
N GLN A 121 -16.22 -5.95 -4.13
CA GLN A 121 -17.49 -6.51 -3.67
C GLN A 121 -18.68 -5.98 -4.49
N TYR A 122 -18.43 -5.45 -5.69
CA TYR A 122 -19.47 -4.86 -6.52
C TYR A 122 -20.30 -5.93 -7.20
N GLU A 123 -21.62 -5.69 -7.20
CA GLU A 123 -22.57 -6.54 -7.92
C GLU A 123 -22.46 -6.34 -9.44
N ASP A 124 -22.02 -5.15 -9.90
CA ASP A 124 -21.85 -4.85 -11.31
C ASP A 124 -20.48 -5.31 -11.84
N GLU A 125 -20.50 -6.23 -12.80
CA GLU A 125 -19.31 -6.76 -13.50
C GLU A 125 -18.49 -5.67 -14.22
N GLU A 126 -19.11 -4.56 -14.63
CA GLU A 126 -18.41 -3.45 -15.27
C GLU A 126 -17.56 -2.65 -14.28
N GLU A 127 -17.99 -2.58 -13.02
CA GLU A 127 -17.30 -1.93 -11.90
C GLU A 127 -16.23 -2.83 -11.27
N LYS A 128 -16.26 -4.14 -11.57
CA LYS A 128 -15.29 -5.09 -11.06
C LYS A 128 -13.85 -4.78 -11.43
N ILE A 129 -12.95 -4.95 -10.47
CA ILE A 129 -11.50 -4.83 -10.63
C ILE A 129 -11.04 -5.87 -11.65
N LYS A 130 -10.43 -5.38 -12.73
CA LYS A 130 -10.05 -6.24 -13.84
C LYS A 130 -9.00 -7.28 -13.43
N SER A 131 -9.01 -8.45 -14.08
CA SER A 131 -8.11 -9.58 -13.81
C SER A 131 -6.61 -9.27 -13.95
N TRP A 132 -6.28 -8.17 -14.62
CA TRP A 132 -4.92 -7.67 -14.84
C TRP A 132 -4.50 -6.56 -13.86
N VAL A 133 -5.37 -6.19 -12.92
CA VAL A 133 -5.11 -5.19 -11.87
C VAL A 133 -4.70 -5.88 -10.58
N VAL A 134 -3.70 -5.31 -9.90
CA VAL A 134 -3.11 -5.84 -8.66
C VAL A 134 -3.36 -4.87 -7.51
N PRO A 135 -4.19 -5.25 -6.53
CA PRO A 135 -4.24 -4.59 -5.24
C PRO A 135 -2.90 -4.79 -4.51
N LEU A 136 -2.27 -3.73 -4.03
CA LEU A 136 -1.05 -3.81 -3.22
C LEU A 136 -1.30 -3.45 -1.76
N THR A 137 -2.39 -2.73 -1.50
CA THR A 137 -2.76 -2.20 -0.20
C THR A 137 -4.25 -2.41 0.05
N MET A 138 -4.69 -2.19 1.28
CA MET A 138 -6.08 -2.13 1.70
C MET A 138 -6.29 -0.95 2.65
N SER A 139 -7.49 -0.39 2.69
CA SER A 139 -7.85 0.68 3.63
C SER A 139 -8.20 0.13 5.03
N GLN A 140 -8.30 1.05 6.00
CA GLN A 140 -8.77 0.74 7.35
C GLN A 140 -10.15 0.07 7.37
N ASP A 141 -11.04 0.41 6.44
CA ASP A 141 -12.42 -0.09 6.38
C ASP A 141 -12.57 -1.39 5.57
N GLN A 142 -11.46 -2.05 5.18
CA GLN A 142 -11.40 -3.28 4.37
C GLN A 142 -11.89 -3.13 2.91
N TYR A 143 -12.21 -1.92 2.46
CA TYR A 143 -12.62 -1.65 1.09
C TYR A 143 -11.60 -0.74 0.42
N SER A 144 -11.11 -1.17 -0.74
CA SER A 144 -10.18 -0.46 -1.64
C SER A 144 -8.72 -0.86 -1.51
N GLY A 145 -8.21 -1.39 -2.63
CA GLY A 145 -6.81 -1.66 -2.82
C GLY A 145 -6.45 -1.47 -4.26
N THR A 146 -5.90 -0.31 -4.63
CA THR A 146 -5.09 -0.14 -5.84
C THR A 146 -4.13 1.04 -5.65
N VAL A 147 -3.14 1.16 -6.55
CA VAL A 147 -2.15 2.25 -6.63
C VAL A 147 -2.74 3.55 -7.22
N THR A 148 -4.03 3.53 -7.54
CA THR A 148 -4.91 4.68 -7.70
C THR A 148 -5.59 4.90 -6.36
N GLU A 149 -5.64 6.13 -5.85
CA GLU A 149 -6.46 6.47 -4.67
C GLU A 149 -7.91 6.11 -5.03
N TRP A 150 -8.31 4.91 -4.63
CA TRP A 150 -9.62 4.39 -4.95
C TRP A 150 -10.48 4.75 -3.76
N ALA A 151 -11.29 5.78 -3.93
CA ALA A 151 -12.40 6.10 -3.04
C ALA A 151 -13.64 6.15 -3.91
N HIS A 152 -14.50 5.14 -3.82
CA HIS A 152 -15.83 5.17 -4.44
C HIS A 152 -16.80 6.03 -3.61
N ASN A 153 -16.33 7.17 -3.09
CA ASN A 153 -17.22 8.19 -2.57
C ASN A 153 -17.40 9.26 -3.65
N ASP A 154 -18.57 9.89 -3.73
CA ASP A 154 -18.93 10.96 -4.68
C ASP A 154 -18.03 12.22 -4.57
N SER A 155 -16.89 12.14 -3.87
CA SER A 155 -15.98 13.26 -3.61
C SER A 155 -14.73 13.24 -4.48
N MET A 156 -14.40 12.12 -5.14
CA MET A 156 -13.22 12.00 -6.01
C MET A 156 -13.62 11.78 -7.47
N GLU A 157 -13.75 12.89 -8.19
CA GLU A 157 -13.94 12.88 -9.64
C GLU A 157 -12.60 12.59 -10.34
N PRO A 158 -12.58 11.79 -11.43
CA PRO A 158 -11.38 11.61 -12.22
C PRO A 158 -10.91 12.95 -12.81
N GLU A 159 -9.60 13.17 -12.88
CA GLU A 159 -9.06 14.38 -13.51
C GLU A 159 -9.39 14.46 -15.00
N VAL A 160 -9.39 13.31 -15.68
CA VAL A 160 -9.67 13.15 -17.11
C VAL A 160 -10.31 11.79 -17.36
N ASP A 161 -11.42 11.76 -18.10
CA ASP A 161 -12.04 10.50 -18.53
C ASP A 161 -11.32 9.88 -19.73
N TYR A 162 -11.22 8.56 -19.71
CA TYR A 162 -10.88 7.77 -20.89
C TYR A 162 -12.15 7.53 -21.73
N GLU A 163 -11.99 7.42 -23.06
CA GLU A 163 -13.06 7.02 -23.97
C GLU A 163 -13.56 5.60 -23.67
N ASP A 164 -14.85 5.30 -23.90
CA ASP A 164 -15.49 4.01 -23.56
C ASP A 164 -14.77 2.77 -24.15
N ASN A 165 -14.10 2.94 -25.29
CA ASN A 165 -13.37 1.86 -25.97
C ASN A 165 -11.91 1.71 -25.51
N ASP A 166 -11.43 2.60 -24.63
CA ASP A 166 -10.11 2.53 -24.05
C ASP A 166 -10.11 1.46 -22.94
N PRO A 167 -9.19 0.48 -22.96
CA PRO A 167 -9.11 -0.54 -21.92
C PRO A 167 -8.85 0.03 -20.50
N ARG A 168 -8.53 1.32 -20.37
CA ARG A 168 -8.35 2.03 -19.10
C ARG A 168 -9.62 2.72 -18.59
N ALA A 169 -10.72 2.72 -19.35
CA ALA A 169 -11.98 3.39 -18.99
C ALA A 169 -12.60 2.91 -17.68
N TRP A 170 -12.27 1.69 -17.21
CA TRP A 170 -12.65 1.25 -15.86
C TRP A 170 -12.11 2.15 -14.74
N ARG A 171 -11.12 3.02 -15.01
CA ARG A 171 -10.62 4.02 -14.06
C ARG A 171 -11.41 5.32 -14.04
N ASN A 172 -12.42 5.50 -14.89
CA ASN A 172 -13.29 6.68 -14.86
C ASN A 172 -14.08 6.79 -13.55
N VAL A 173 -14.23 5.69 -12.82
CA VAL A 173 -14.82 5.67 -11.47
C VAL A 173 -13.77 5.71 -10.35
N CYS A 174 -12.50 5.94 -10.70
CA CYS A 174 -11.39 6.07 -9.75
C CYS A 174 -10.91 7.52 -9.70
N GLY A 175 -10.38 7.93 -8.55
CA GLY A 175 -9.72 9.23 -8.37
C GLY A 175 -8.37 9.33 -9.08
N GLU A 176 -7.39 9.92 -8.40
CA GLU A 176 -6.09 10.25 -8.98
C GLU A 176 -5.34 9.00 -9.49
N THR A 177 -4.78 9.10 -10.70
CA THR A 177 -3.91 8.07 -11.29
C THR A 177 -2.46 8.49 -11.22
N ARG A 178 -1.64 7.71 -10.54
CA ARG A 178 -0.21 7.99 -10.38
C ARG A 178 0.68 6.82 -10.75
N LEU A 179 1.95 7.10 -11.02
CA LEU A 179 2.96 6.06 -11.13
C LEU A 179 3.36 5.57 -9.74
N LEU A 180 3.35 4.24 -9.56
CA LEU A 180 3.73 3.60 -8.30
C LEU A 180 5.04 4.14 -7.71
N GLY A 181 6.07 4.26 -8.54
CA GLY A 181 7.39 4.73 -8.10
C GLY A 181 7.39 6.18 -7.64
N GLU A 182 6.57 7.04 -8.25
CA GLU A 182 6.42 8.46 -7.87
C GLU A 182 5.62 8.58 -6.58
N LEU A 183 4.50 7.84 -6.47
CA LEU A 183 3.66 7.79 -5.26
C LEU A 183 4.45 7.31 -4.04
N LEU A 184 5.14 6.17 -4.14
CA LEU A 184 5.93 5.63 -3.02
C LEU A 184 7.15 6.50 -2.68
N THR A 185 7.68 7.25 -3.66
CA THR A 185 8.74 8.22 -3.41
C THR A 185 8.22 9.39 -2.58
N GLU A 186 7.05 9.92 -2.93
CA GLU A 186 6.42 10.99 -2.15
C GLU A 186 6.09 10.53 -0.73
N TRP A 187 5.47 9.36 -0.56
CA TRP A 187 5.17 8.83 0.77
C TRP A 187 6.43 8.67 1.62
N ARG A 188 7.53 8.19 1.03
CA ARG A 188 8.83 8.13 1.70
C ARG A 188 9.27 9.53 2.14
N GLU A 189 9.18 10.52 1.27
CA GLU A 189 9.60 11.89 1.55
C GLU A 189 8.76 12.54 2.67
N LYS A 190 7.46 12.21 2.78
CA LYS A 190 6.60 12.63 3.90
C LYS A 190 7.07 12.05 5.24
N PHE A 191 7.52 10.79 5.28
CA PHE A 191 8.14 10.23 6.49
C PHE A 191 9.54 10.82 6.76
N GLU A 192 10.33 11.08 5.73
CA GLU A 192 11.68 11.64 5.87
C GLU A 192 11.66 13.08 6.42
N SER A 193 10.70 13.89 5.99
CA SER A 193 10.45 15.25 6.48
C SER A 193 9.80 15.30 7.87
N LEU A 194 9.21 14.20 8.32
CA LEU A 194 8.31 14.08 9.48
C LEU A 194 6.99 14.83 9.30
N ASP A 195 6.55 15.05 8.06
CA ASP A 195 5.18 15.46 7.77
C ASP A 195 4.21 14.33 8.16
N TRP A 196 4.63 13.09 7.89
CA TRP A 196 3.98 11.89 8.40
C TRP A 196 4.77 11.27 9.54
N ILE A 197 4.06 10.90 10.60
CA ILE A 197 4.61 10.20 11.76
C ILE A 197 3.83 8.90 11.91
N ALA A 198 4.53 7.77 11.85
CA ALA A 198 3.89 6.46 11.98
C ALA A 198 3.91 5.98 13.43
N SER A 199 2.99 5.08 13.76
CA SER A 199 3.12 3.99 14.74
C SER A 199 3.00 2.65 13.99
N SER A 200 2.90 1.53 14.71
CA SER A 200 2.67 0.24 14.04
C SER A 200 1.29 0.15 13.39
N GLU A 201 0.26 0.77 13.97
CA GLU A 201 -1.13 0.61 13.51
C GLU A 201 -1.71 1.85 12.84
N LYS A 202 -1.04 3.01 12.95
CA LYS A 202 -1.55 4.29 12.44
C LYS A 202 -0.43 5.12 11.83
N VAL A 203 -0.77 5.92 10.83
CA VAL A 203 0.07 7.03 10.36
C VAL A 203 -0.71 8.30 10.67
N TRP A 204 -0.11 9.19 11.45
CA TRP A 204 -0.60 10.53 11.68
C TRP A 204 -0.01 11.47 10.62
N ASP A 205 -0.87 12.28 10.03
CA ASP A 205 -0.53 13.30 9.04
C ASP A 205 -0.87 14.69 9.58
N GLU A 206 -1.17 15.64 8.68
CA GLU A 206 -1.53 17.01 9.02
C GLU A 206 -2.89 17.16 9.73
N GLU A 207 -3.73 16.12 9.75
CA GLU A 207 -4.99 16.15 10.51
C GLU A 207 -4.78 16.02 12.03
N MET A 208 -3.60 15.56 12.46
CA MET A 208 -3.25 15.56 13.87
C MET A 208 -3.14 17.00 14.41
N ASN A 209 -3.56 17.20 15.66
CA ASN A 209 -3.38 18.47 16.35
C ASN A 209 -1.92 18.95 16.22
N ALA A 210 -1.73 20.20 15.76
CA ALA A 210 -0.42 20.78 15.48
C ALA A 210 0.54 20.77 16.70
N GLU A 211 0.01 20.86 17.92
CA GLU A 211 0.82 20.74 19.13
C GLU A 211 1.39 19.32 19.28
N ASN A 212 0.54 18.30 19.17
CA ASN A 212 0.95 16.89 19.24
C ASN A 212 1.91 16.55 18.10
N HIS A 213 1.64 17.03 16.89
CA HIS A 213 2.54 16.86 15.74
C HIS A 213 3.92 17.44 16.02
N ALA A 214 4.01 18.69 16.49
CA ALA A 214 5.27 19.32 16.83
C ALA A 214 6.01 18.60 17.97
N GLN A 215 5.29 18.06 18.96
CA GLN A 215 5.87 17.28 20.05
C GLN A 215 6.50 15.97 19.54
N LEU A 216 5.78 15.19 18.73
CA LEU A 216 6.28 13.95 18.14
C LEU A 216 7.47 14.21 17.21
N GLN A 217 7.41 15.24 16.36
CA GLN A 217 8.53 15.63 15.52
C GLN A 217 9.78 15.96 16.36
N ARG A 218 9.60 16.66 17.47
CA ARG A 218 10.70 17.00 18.39
C ARG A 218 11.31 15.74 19.00
N ILE A 219 10.49 14.81 19.50
CA ILE A 219 10.97 13.52 20.02
C ILE A 219 11.85 12.83 18.98
N ILE A 220 11.36 12.68 17.75
CA ILE A 220 12.09 11.97 16.68
C ILE A 220 13.41 12.67 16.33
N ARG A 221 13.41 14.01 16.26
CA ARG A 221 14.62 14.81 15.98
C ARG A 221 15.65 14.75 17.12
N GLU A 222 15.22 14.80 18.38
CA GLU A 222 16.11 14.66 19.56
C GLU A 222 16.80 13.29 19.60
N HIS A 223 16.15 12.28 19.00
CA HIS A 223 16.72 10.94 18.81
C HIS A 223 17.59 10.80 17.56
N GLY A 224 17.89 11.90 16.85
CA GLY A 224 18.89 11.93 15.77
C GLY A 224 18.32 11.62 14.39
N TRP A 225 17.02 11.79 14.16
CA TRP A 225 16.48 11.69 12.80
C TRP A 225 16.94 12.87 11.91
N PRO A 226 17.29 12.66 10.63
CA PRO A 226 17.44 11.37 9.96
C PRO A 226 18.85 10.76 10.08
N HIS A 227 19.82 11.49 10.64
CA HIS A 227 21.23 11.10 10.67
C HIS A 227 21.72 10.76 12.08
N GLY A 228 22.12 9.50 12.29
CA GLY A 228 22.51 9.02 13.61
C GLY A 228 21.31 8.63 14.48
N PHE A 229 20.22 8.20 13.84
CA PHE A 229 18.95 7.90 14.47
C PHE A 229 19.06 6.73 15.46
N ARG A 230 18.78 7.02 16.73
CA ARG A 230 18.72 6.05 17.83
C ARG A 230 17.33 5.41 17.86
N ARG A 231 17.10 4.50 16.92
CA ARG A 231 15.78 3.92 16.60
C ARG A 231 15.05 3.34 17.83
N GLU A 232 15.72 2.51 18.63
CA GLU A 232 15.09 1.86 19.79
C GLU A 232 14.76 2.87 20.90
N GLU A 233 15.67 3.79 21.21
CA GLU A 233 15.40 4.87 22.19
C GLU A 233 14.23 5.76 21.73
N CYS A 234 14.17 6.07 20.44
CA CYS A 234 13.05 6.83 19.87
C CYS A 234 11.74 6.06 19.99
N LYS A 235 11.74 4.75 19.72
CA LYS A 235 10.57 3.90 19.84
C LYS A 235 10.01 3.91 21.26
N GLU A 236 10.89 3.76 22.26
CA GLU A 236 10.53 3.84 23.68
C GLU A 236 9.93 5.21 24.04
N ALA A 237 10.56 6.30 23.58
CA ALA A 237 10.09 7.66 23.86
C ALA A 237 8.71 7.94 23.23
N LEU A 238 8.47 7.45 22.01
CA LEU A 238 7.18 7.63 21.35
C LEU A 238 6.07 6.77 21.97
N LEU A 239 6.39 5.56 22.44
CA LEU A 239 5.43 4.72 23.18
C LEU A 239 5.04 5.38 24.51
N ALA A 240 6.01 5.94 25.25
CA ALA A 240 5.72 6.68 26.48
C ALA A 240 4.84 7.91 26.21
N TRP A 241 5.09 8.64 25.11
CA TRP A 241 4.26 9.77 24.72
C TRP A 241 2.83 9.33 24.39
N ASP A 242 2.66 8.23 23.63
CA ASP A 242 1.35 7.69 23.26
C ASP A 242 0.54 7.29 24.50
N GLU A 243 1.17 6.60 25.47
CA GLU A 243 0.55 6.24 26.76
C GLU A 243 0.07 7.46 27.57
N GLU A 244 0.83 8.56 27.55
CA GLU A 244 0.48 9.80 28.26
C GLU A 244 -0.68 10.57 27.58
N HIS A 245 -0.87 10.39 26.27
CA HIS A 245 -1.82 11.15 25.46
C HIS A 245 -2.98 10.29 24.90
N GLN A 246 -3.16 9.07 25.41
CA GLN A 246 -4.25 8.17 24.99
C GLN A 246 -5.63 8.82 25.12
N ASP A 247 -5.89 9.58 26.20
CA ASP A 247 -7.18 10.24 26.44
C ASP A 247 -7.45 11.40 25.47
N ASP A 248 -6.42 12.07 24.98
CA ASP A 248 -6.52 13.20 24.04
C ASP A 248 -6.64 12.77 22.58
N LEU A 249 -6.09 11.59 22.24
CA LEU A 249 -6.13 11.03 20.88
C LEU A 249 -7.38 10.19 20.60
N TYR A 250 -7.97 9.58 21.63
CA TYR A 250 -9.06 8.62 21.48
C TYR A 250 -10.39 9.02 22.11
N GLY A 251 -10.46 10.13 22.86
CA GLY A 251 -11.71 10.76 23.34
C GLY A 251 -12.76 9.80 23.93
N ALA A 252 -12.90 9.80 25.27
CA ALA A 252 -13.95 9.07 25.98
C ALA A 252 -15.36 9.13 25.36
#